data_AF-A0A193KXU1-F1
#
_entry.id   AF-A0A193KXU1-F1
#
_cell.length_a   1.000
_cell.length_b   1.000
_cell.length_c   1.000
_cell.angle_alpha   90.00
_cell.angle_beta   90.00
_cell.angle_gamma   90.00
#
_symmetry.space_group_name_H-M   'P 1'
#
loop_
_entity.id
_entity.type
_entity.pdbx_description
1 polymer ?
#
loop_
_entity_poly.entity_id
_entity_poly.type
_entity_poly.pdbx_seq_one_letter_code
_entity_poly.pdbx_strand_id
1 'polypeptide(L)'
;MSMAVVLAAGLGVAIAPAGPASAAISTGRIQLCSQGNYASRWFYENADPANGNAFAGWVPAGECATLSVPRFGNIWRFSVQGRYNTSNDTFTMRYTNTGAEVLMTSQTSGRKFASLGTTAAGQHYWTEYPNV
;
A
#
# COMPACT_ATOMS: atom_id res chain seq x y z
N MET A 1 23.64 23.07 -6.15
CA MET A 1 23.40 21.83 -5.38
C MET A 1 21.95 21.87 -4.94
N SER A 2 21.06 21.24 -5.71
CA SER A 2 19.62 21.31 -5.45
C SER A 2 19.27 20.34 -4.33
N MET A 3 18.77 20.87 -3.22
CA MET A 3 18.27 20.11 -2.07
C MET A 3 17.05 19.29 -2.50
N ALA A 4 17.15 17.97 -2.41
CA ALA A 4 16.02 17.08 -2.58
C ALA A 4 15.09 17.22 -1.37
N VAL A 5 13.90 17.79 -1.57
CA VAL A 5 12.85 17.86 -0.54
C VAL A 5 12.17 16.49 -0.50
N VAL A 6 12.47 15.71 0.54
CA VAL A 6 11.70 14.51 0.87
C VAL A 6 10.42 14.97 1.57
N LEU A 7 9.31 15.06 0.84
CA LEU A 7 7.99 15.25 1.46
C LEU A 7 7.60 13.95 2.17
N ALA A 8 7.99 13.81 3.43
CA ALA A 8 7.34 12.88 4.33
C ALA A 8 5.89 13.34 4.51
N ALA A 9 4.95 12.64 3.87
CA ALA A 9 3.52 12.87 4.05
C ALA A 9 3.12 12.46 5.48
N GLY A 10 3.36 13.35 6.44
CA GLY A 10 2.83 13.27 7.79
C GLY A 10 1.35 13.65 7.76
N LEU A 11 0.46 12.66 7.68
CA LEU A 11 -0.97 12.84 7.89
C LEU A 11 -1.44 11.68 8.77
N GLY A 12 -1.98 12.03 9.94
CA GLY A 12 -2.38 11.17 11.06
C GLY A 12 -2.66 9.71 10.69
N VAL A 13 -1.72 8.84 11.05
CA VAL A 13 -1.88 7.39 10.96
C VAL A 13 -2.81 6.97 12.09
N ALA A 14 -4.07 6.68 11.76
CA ALA A 14 -4.93 5.92 12.67
C ALA A 14 -4.45 4.46 12.65
N ILE A 15 -3.63 4.10 13.64
CA ILE A 15 -3.12 2.74 13.82
C ILE A 15 -4.21 1.94 14.52
N ALA A 16 -4.85 1.01 13.81
CA ALA A 16 -5.81 0.06 14.39
C ALA A 16 -5.17 -1.34 14.42
N PRO A 17 -5.50 -2.18 15.43
CA PRO A 17 -5.08 -3.58 15.41
C PRO A 17 -5.59 -4.26 14.15
N ALA A 18 -4.78 -5.17 13.59
CA ALA A 18 -5.06 -5.93 12.38
C ALA A 18 -6.46 -6.59 12.44
N GLY A 19 -7.41 -6.00 11.72
CA GLY A 19 -8.77 -6.47 11.53
C GLY A 19 -9.38 -5.81 10.30
N PRO A 20 -10.41 -6.39 9.67
CA PRO A 20 -11.10 -5.73 8.57
C PRO A 20 -11.69 -4.43 9.09
N ALA A 21 -11.27 -3.29 8.53
CA ALA A 21 -11.81 -2.02 8.97
C ALA A 21 -13.28 -1.89 8.55
N SER A 22 -14.13 -1.60 9.54
CA SER A 22 -15.57 -1.57 9.40
C SER A 22 -16.13 -0.31 8.73
N ALA A 23 -15.30 0.72 8.51
CA ALA A 23 -15.74 1.97 7.89
C ALA A 23 -15.26 2.09 6.44
N ALA A 24 -16.14 2.58 5.56
CA ALA A 24 -15.78 2.93 4.19
C ALA A 24 -14.67 4.00 4.18
N ILE A 25 -13.69 3.82 3.31
CA ILE A 25 -12.60 4.79 3.10
C ILE A 25 -12.84 5.62 1.83
N SER A 26 -12.50 6.91 1.92
CA SER A 26 -12.73 7.88 0.84
C SER A 26 -11.84 7.62 -0.39
N THR A 27 -12.26 8.15 -1.53
CA THR A 27 -11.48 8.10 -2.79
C THR A 27 -10.07 8.67 -2.60
N GLY A 28 -9.09 8.06 -3.28
CA GLY A 28 -7.68 8.43 -3.16
C GLY A 28 -7.02 7.96 -1.85
N ARG A 29 -7.74 7.22 -1.00
CA ARG A 29 -7.19 6.53 0.15
C ARG A 29 -7.10 5.05 -0.11
N ILE A 30 -6.07 4.46 0.46
CA ILE A 30 -5.98 3.02 0.60
C ILE A 30 -5.82 2.68 2.07
N GLN A 31 -6.29 1.51 2.45
CA GLN A 31 -5.96 0.94 3.74
C GLN A 31 -5.09 -0.28 3.54
N LEU A 32 -3.97 -0.33 4.24
CA LEU A 32 -3.08 -1.48 4.26
C LEU A 32 -3.12 -2.08 5.66
N CYS A 33 -3.55 -3.33 5.72
CA CYS A 33 -3.60 -4.12 6.93
C CYS A 33 -2.55 -5.23 6.87
N SER A 34 -1.54 -5.12 7.69
CA SER A 34 -0.47 -6.10 7.82
C SER A 34 -0.93 -7.27 8.71
N GLN A 35 -1.96 -8.00 8.26
CA GLN A 35 -2.58 -9.10 9.00
C GLN A 35 -1.71 -10.36 8.96
N GLY A 36 -0.62 -10.36 9.71
CA GLY A 36 0.33 -11.46 9.76
C GLY A 36 1.68 -10.97 10.25
N ASN A 37 2.73 -11.71 9.91
CA ASN A 37 4.09 -11.40 10.32
C ASN A 37 4.85 -10.56 9.26
N TYR A 38 4.14 -9.70 8.53
CA TYR A 38 4.69 -8.92 7.42
C TYR A 38 4.47 -7.44 7.62
N ALA A 39 5.44 -6.62 7.21
CA ALA A 39 5.21 -5.18 7.07
C ALA A 39 4.67 -4.89 5.66
N SER A 40 3.80 -3.90 5.50
CA SER A 40 3.17 -3.56 4.22
C SER A 40 3.41 -2.11 3.84
N ARG A 41 3.57 -1.82 2.56
CA ARG A 41 3.55 -0.44 2.04
C ARG A 41 2.93 -0.41 0.67
N TRP A 42 2.48 0.76 0.24
CA TRP A 42 2.31 1.01 -1.18
C TRP A 42 3.54 1.73 -1.71
N PHE A 43 3.85 1.46 -2.96
CA PHE A 43 4.90 2.15 -3.69
C PHE A 43 4.43 2.39 -5.12
N TYR A 44 5.02 3.37 -5.77
CA TYR A 44 4.79 3.69 -7.15
C TYR A 44 6.14 3.99 -7.79
N GLU A 45 6.54 3.11 -8.69
CA GLU A 45 7.64 3.35 -9.61
C GLU A 45 7.06 3.95 -10.87
N ASN A 46 7.27 5.26 -11.06
CA ASN A 46 6.82 5.92 -12.28
C ASN A 46 7.91 5.83 -13.35
N ALA A 47 7.49 5.52 -14.57
CA ALA A 47 8.34 5.59 -15.75
C ALA A 47 8.52 7.05 -16.25
N ASP A 48 7.74 7.99 -15.71
CA ASP A 48 7.82 9.42 -16.02
C ASP A 48 8.91 10.11 -15.17
N PRO A 49 10.00 10.61 -15.80
CA PRO A 49 11.14 11.20 -15.09
C PRO A 49 10.80 12.52 -14.38
N ALA A 50 9.66 13.15 -14.66
CA ALA A 50 9.27 14.41 -14.03
C ALA A 50 8.68 14.24 -12.61
N ASN A 51 8.17 13.06 -12.28
CA ASN A 51 7.40 12.84 -11.05
C ASN A 51 8.10 11.94 -10.00
N GLY A 52 9.16 11.23 -10.39
CA GLY A 52 9.96 10.39 -9.49
C GLY A 52 9.21 9.19 -8.89
N ASN A 53 9.92 8.42 -8.06
CA ASN A 53 9.33 7.32 -7.30
C ASN A 53 8.64 7.84 -6.04
N ALA A 54 7.46 7.31 -5.73
CA ALA A 54 6.72 7.64 -4.51
C ALA A 54 6.41 6.38 -3.71
N PHE A 55 6.50 6.45 -2.38
CA PHE A 55 6.14 5.33 -1.52
C PHE A 55 5.64 5.83 -0.17
N ALA A 56 4.79 5.03 0.46
CA ALA A 56 4.48 5.21 1.87
C ALA A 56 5.54 4.57 2.77
N GLY A 57 5.55 5.01 4.03
CA GLY A 57 6.19 4.28 5.10
C GLY A 57 5.63 2.87 5.26
N TRP A 58 6.41 2.00 5.89
CA TRP A 58 5.99 0.64 6.21
C TRP A 58 4.94 0.66 7.33
N VAL A 59 3.81 0.00 7.09
CA VAL A 59 2.85 -0.42 8.09
C VAL A 59 3.43 -1.64 8.81
N PRO A 60 3.66 -1.58 10.13
CA PRO A 60 4.19 -2.69 10.91
C PRO A 60 3.30 -3.94 10.89
N ALA A 61 3.90 -5.09 11.20
CA ALA A 61 3.18 -6.34 11.37
C ALA A 61 2.11 -6.23 12.47
N GLY A 62 0.92 -6.76 12.23
CA GLY A 62 -0.21 -6.68 13.17
C GLY A 62 -0.96 -5.34 13.17
N GLU A 63 -0.61 -4.40 12.30
CA GLU A 63 -1.23 -3.07 12.24
C GLU A 63 -1.98 -2.82 10.92
N CYS A 64 -2.95 -1.91 10.97
CA CYS A 64 -3.59 -1.32 9.81
C CYS A 64 -3.32 0.19 9.75
N ALA A 65 -3.05 0.71 8.56
CA ALA A 65 -2.95 2.14 8.31
C ALA A 65 -3.75 2.56 7.08
N THR A 66 -4.44 3.70 7.19
CA THR A 66 -5.09 4.36 6.05
C THR A 66 -4.16 5.44 5.50
N LEU A 67 -3.79 5.32 4.23
CA LEU A 67 -2.76 6.10 3.58
C LEU A 67 -3.34 6.85 2.37
N SER A 68 -2.86 8.07 2.15
CA SER A 68 -3.13 8.78 0.90
C SER A 68 -2.29 8.19 -0.22
N VAL A 69 -2.90 7.99 -1.39
CA VAL A 69 -2.17 7.69 -2.61
C VAL A 69 -2.06 8.99 -3.42
N PRO A 70 -0.84 9.46 -3.73
CA PRO A 70 -0.66 10.62 -4.56
C PRO A 70 -1.26 10.38 -5.95
N ARG A 71 -1.91 11.42 -6.48
CA ARG A 71 -2.52 11.41 -7.80
C ARG A 71 -1.53 11.92 -8.83
N PHE A 72 -1.25 11.15 -9.87
CA PHE A 72 -0.45 11.59 -11.01
C PHE A 72 -1.34 11.68 -12.25
N GLY A 73 -1.78 12.90 -12.59
CA GLY A 73 -2.77 13.09 -13.65
C GLY A 73 -4.16 12.60 -13.25
N ASN A 74 -4.79 11.71 -14.04
CA ASN A 74 -6.14 11.19 -13.77
C ASN A 74 -6.16 9.76 -13.20
N ILE A 75 -4.97 9.16 -13.02
CA ILE A 75 -4.82 7.77 -12.62
C ILE A 75 -3.94 7.73 -11.38
N TRP A 76 -4.36 6.93 -10.41
CA TRP A 76 -3.55 6.53 -9.27
C TRP A 76 -3.10 5.12 -9.60
N ARG A 77 -1.84 4.97 -9.97
CA ARG A 77 -1.22 3.66 -10.18
C ARG A 77 -0.25 3.46 -9.03
N PHE A 78 -0.29 2.29 -8.41
CA PHE A 78 0.64 1.93 -7.33
C PHE A 78 0.68 0.43 -7.21
N SER A 79 1.77 -0.09 -6.69
CA SER A 79 1.90 -1.47 -6.28
C SER A 79 1.86 -1.55 -4.76
N VAL A 80 1.34 -2.66 -4.26
CA VAL A 80 1.39 -2.96 -2.83
C VAL A 80 2.50 -3.96 -2.60
N GLN A 81 3.35 -3.68 -1.63
CA GLN A 81 4.52 -4.47 -1.29
C GLN A 81 4.46 -4.92 0.16
N GLY A 82 4.84 -6.16 0.39
CA GLY A 82 5.06 -6.74 1.70
C GLY A 82 6.55 -6.95 1.91
N ARG A 83 6.99 -6.89 3.16
CA ARG A 83 8.34 -7.21 3.60
C ARG A 83 8.30 -8.33 4.60
N TYR A 84 9.12 -9.35 4.38
CA TYR A 84 9.28 -10.45 5.33
C TYR A 84 9.79 -9.92 6.67
N ASN A 85 9.37 -10.50 7.80
CA ASN A 85 9.95 -10.14 9.10
C ASN A 85 11.28 -10.87 9.37
N THR A 86 11.58 -11.92 8.59
CA THR A 86 12.78 -12.75 8.72
C THR A 86 13.90 -12.36 7.76
N SER A 87 13.62 -11.54 6.74
CA SER A 87 14.61 -11.02 5.79
C SER A 87 14.28 -9.60 5.35
N ASN A 88 15.21 -8.93 4.67
CA ASN A 88 14.95 -7.63 4.04
C ASN A 88 14.25 -7.75 2.67
N ASP A 89 13.93 -8.98 2.24
CA ASP A 89 13.30 -9.19 0.94
C ASP A 89 11.85 -8.70 0.96
N THR A 90 11.39 -8.34 -0.23
CA THR A 90 10.05 -7.83 -0.44
C THR A 90 9.31 -8.62 -1.50
N PHE A 91 8.00 -8.69 -1.36
CA PHE A 91 7.11 -9.31 -2.33
C PHE A 91 6.00 -8.34 -2.71
N THR A 92 5.52 -8.41 -3.95
CA THR A 92 4.47 -7.50 -4.44
C THR A 92 3.15 -8.23 -4.60
N MET A 93 2.06 -7.55 -4.29
CA MET A 93 0.73 -8.03 -4.61
C MET A 93 0.60 -8.22 -6.11
N ARG A 94 0.29 -9.44 -6.57
CA ARG A 94 -0.07 -9.70 -7.96
C ARG A 94 -1.54 -9.35 -8.18
N TYR A 95 -1.80 -8.45 -9.12
CA TYR A 95 -3.13 -8.20 -9.66
C TYR A 95 -3.34 -9.09 -10.89
N THR A 96 -4.54 -9.68 -11.01
CA THR A 96 -4.86 -10.62 -12.08
C THR A 96 -4.72 -9.93 -13.44
N ASN A 97 -3.82 -10.44 -14.29
CA ASN A 97 -3.60 -10.10 -15.71
C ASN A 97 -2.84 -8.81 -16.07
N THR A 98 -2.49 -7.92 -15.13
CA THR A 98 -1.72 -6.68 -15.42
C THR A 98 -0.41 -6.52 -14.64
N GLY A 99 -0.01 -7.51 -13.84
CA GLY A 99 1.22 -7.45 -13.04
C GLY A 99 0.94 -7.05 -11.58
N ALA A 100 1.85 -6.33 -10.94
CA ALA A 100 1.75 -6.00 -9.51
C ALA A 100 1.03 -4.67 -9.21
N GLU A 101 0.36 -4.09 -10.21
CA GLU A 101 -0.15 -2.73 -10.15
C GLU A 101 -1.65 -2.68 -9.87
N VAL A 102 -2.01 -1.80 -8.94
CA VAL A 102 -3.35 -1.41 -8.55
C VAL A 102 -3.66 -0.09 -9.23
N LEU A 103 -4.81 -0.03 -9.91
CA LEU A 103 -5.32 1.18 -10.53
C LEU A 103 -6.51 1.72 -9.72
N MET A 104 -6.53 3.03 -9.52
CA MET A 104 -7.67 3.80 -9.04
C MET A 104 -7.86 5.03 -9.94
N THR A 105 -9.10 5.51 -10.02
CA THR A 105 -9.52 6.75 -10.69
C THR A 105 -10.27 7.65 -9.71
N SER A 106 -10.70 8.83 -10.16
CA SER A 106 -11.45 9.78 -9.33
C SER A 106 -12.85 9.27 -8.96
N GLN A 107 -13.28 8.18 -9.57
CA GLN A 107 -14.54 7.50 -9.29
C GLN A 107 -14.34 6.21 -8.49
N THR A 108 -13.09 5.74 -8.34
CA THR A 108 -12.80 4.56 -7.53
C THR A 108 -12.97 4.92 -6.06
N SER A 109 -13.84 4.19 -5.35
CA SER A 109 -13.89 4.26 -3.90
C SER A 109 -12.53 3.82 -3.32
N GLY A 110 -12.22 4.18 -2.07
CA GLY A 110 -10.94 3.78 -1.48
C GLY A 110 -10.77 2.25 -1.48
N ARG A 111 -9.53 1.77 -1.49
CA ARG A 111 -9.23 0.33 -1.58
C ARG A 111 -8.58 -0.21 -0.32
N LYS A 112 -9.04 -1.36 0.16
CA LYS A 112 -8.57 -1.98 1.40
C LYS A 112 -7.81 -3.26 1.06
N PHE A 113 -6.56 -3.37 1.48
CA PHE A 113 -5.73 -4.55 1.24
C PHE A 113 -5.24 -5.11 2.56
N ALA A 114 -5.14 -6.44 2.64
CA ALA A 114 -4.38 -7.10 3.68
C ALA A 114 -3.32 -8.04 3.15
N SER A 115 -2.12 -7.92 3.73
CA SER A 115 -1.09 -8.95 3.59
C SER A 115 -1.34 -10.03 4.64
N LEU A 116 -1.39 -11.28 4.22
CA LEU A 116 -1.63 -12.43 5.08
C LEU A 116 -0.52 -13.48 4.94
N GLY A 117 -0.30 -14.26 6.00
CA GLY A 117 0.65 -15.38 6.05
C GLY A 117 1.65 -15.29 7.21
N THR A 118 2.56 -16.27 7.28
CA THR A 118 3.19 -16.66 8.55
C THR A 118 4.62 -16.20 8.82
N THR A 119 5.50 -16.02 7.81
CA THR A 119 6.89 -15.49 7.96
C THR A 119 7.80 -15.79 6.75
N ALA A 120 7.52 -16.85 5.98
CA ALA A 120 8.46 -17.42 5.01
C ALA A 120 8.16 -17.04 3.55
N ALA A 121 9.21 -16.91 2.74
CA ALA A 121 9.09 -16.79 1.29
C ALA A 121 8.23 -17.93 0.73
N GLY A 122 7.19 -17.59 -0.04
CA GLY A 122 6.23 -18.55 -0.62
C GLY A 122 4.95 -18.83 0.19
N GLN A 123 4.82 -18.33 1.44
CA GLN A 123 3.58 -18.44 2.23
C GLN A 123 3.03 -17.04 2.55
N HIS A 124 2.95 -16.20 1.52
CA HIS A 124 2.32 -14.88 1.60
C HIS A 124 1.20 -14.81 0.58
N TYR A 125 0.12 -14.15 0.95
CA TYR A 125 -0.96 -13.84 0.01
C TYR A 125 -1.53 -12.48 0.33
N TRP A 126 -2.08 -11.85 -0.70
CA TRP A 126 -2.79 -10.60 -0.57
C TRP A 126 -4.27 -10.85 -0.74
N THR A 127 -5.07 -10.18 0.08
CA THR A 127 -6.51 -10.11 -0.13
C THR A 127 -6.91 -8.66 -0.23
N GLU A 128 -7.84 -8.38 -1.14
CA GLU A 128 -8.54 -7.10 -1.17
C GLU A 128 -9.88 -7.28 -0.46
N TYR A 129 -10.15 -6.39 0.48
CA TYR A 129 -11.44 -6.36 1.16
C TYR A 129 -12.40 -5.41 0.45
N PRO A 130 -13.71 -5.72 0.49
CA PRO A 130 -14.73 -4.79 0.02
C PRO A 130 -14.64 -3.47 0.80
N ASN A 131 -14.74 -2.35 0.08
CA ASN A 131 -14.90 -1.03 0.68
C ASN A 131 -16.38 -0.72 0.88
N VAL A 132 -16.99 -1.47 1.80
CA VAL A 132 -18.37 -1.25 2.30
C VAL A 132 -18.35 -0.60 3.66
#